data_AF-A0A9W8B1D2-F1
#
_entry.id   AF-A0A9W8B1D2-F1
#
_cell.length_a   1.000
_cell.length_b   1.000
_cell.length_c   1.000
_cell.angle_alpha   90.00
_cell.angle_beta   90.00
_cell.angle_gamma   90.00
#
_symmetry.space_group_name_H-M   'P 1'
#
loop_
_entity.id
_entity.type
_entity.pdbx_description
1 polymer ?
#
loop_
_entity_poly.entity_id
_entity_poly.type
_entity_poly.pdbx_seq_one_letter_code
_entity_poly.pdbx_strand_id
1 'polypeptide(L)'
;MGVVFNYLGKTTDQSTLTLHGQAPWTMRPDLVQGLPVCDESECRPQLLEVLAYQQDDTVQFDLLYCPQVMPSATITALTQELQQVLHGMLDEYAHHEETLYWAPSDFPLLDVTWDDLDAIGHELAQQGISPASVEDLYPMLPTQQGLLTATAKDPSQYTVQSAFTVQGISDPDQLQMAFRRVVAQHTILRTRFLLHWTRPGVTGLQVVLRSNDIEWHLVDDWAALSAQSEDEYMQQNYA
;
A
#
# COMPACT_ATOMS: atom_id res chain seq x y z
N MET A 1 23.06 10.77 -16.64
CA MET A 1 22.15 10.58 -17.79
C MET A 1 20.76 10.88 -17.26
N GLY A 2 20.17 12.03 -17.61
CA GLY A 2 18.92 12.48 -17.00
C GLY A 2 17.73 12.02 -17.85
N VAL A 3 16.91 11.13 -17.31
CA VAL A 3 15.56 10.83 -17.80
C VAL A 3 14.59 11.58 -16.90
N VAL A 4 13.60 12.26 -17.49
CA VAL A 4 12.48 12.82 -16.73
C VAL A 4 11.21 12.07 -17.10
N PHE A 5 10.39 11.78 -16.09
CA PHE A 5 9.05 11.25 -16.26
C PHE A 5 8.06 12.25 -15.66
N ASN A 6 7.03 12.61 -16.40
CA ASN A 6 6.00 13.54 -15.95
C ASN A 6 4.62 12.95 -16.23
N TYR A 7 3.82 12.75 -15.18
CA TYR A 7 2.43 12.33 -15.31
C TYR A 7 1.51 13.52 -15.16
N LEU A 8 0.83 13.83 -16.25
CA LEU A 8 0.04 15.03 -16.46
C LEU A 8 -1.44 14.88 -16.05
N GLY A 9 -1.87 13.66 -15.69
CA GLY A 9 -3.24 13.38 -15.27
C GLY A 9 -4.26 13.32 -16.41
N LYS A 10 -5.54 13.59 -16.09
CA LYS A 10 -6.65 13.53 -17.04
C LYS A 10 -6.70 14.79 -17.90
N THR A 11 -6.60 14.59 -19.21
CA THR A 11 -6.83 15.65 -20.20
C THR A 11 -8.17 15.43 -20.87
N THR A 12 -9.00 16.49 -20.92
CA THR A 12 -10.16 16.52 -21.84
C THR A 12 -9.68 17.09 -23.17
N ASP A 13 -10.20 16.56 -24.28
CA ASP A 13 -10.00 16.94 -25.68
C ASP A 13 -8.88 17.98 -25.96
N GLN A 14 -7.92 17.57 -26.79
CA GLN A 14 -6.80 18.40 -27.26
C GLN A 14 -5.81 18.80 -26.16
N SER A 15 -5.27 17.83 -25.40
CA SER A 15 -4.11 18.05 -24.52
C SER A 15 -4.32 19.13 -23.44
N THR A 16 -5.56 19.28 -22.97
CA THR A 16 -5.93 20.28 -21.96
C THR A 16 -5.80 19.69 -20.56
N LEU A 17 -4.80 20.14 -19.78
CA LEU A 17 -4.64 19.74 -18.38
C LEU A 17 -5.76 20.35 -17.53
N THR A 18 -6.57 19.50 -16.91
CA THR A 18 -7.60 19.98 -15.97
C THR A 18 -7.04 19.96 -14.54
N LEU A 19 -6.99 21.13 -13.90
CA LEU A 19 -6.80 21.23 -12.45
C LEU A 19 -8.18 21.58 -11.86
N HIS A 20 -8.73 20.71 -11.01
CA HIS A 20 -10.04 20.93 -10.35
C HIS A 20 -11.22 21.20 -11.31
N GLY A 21 -11.27 20.52 -12.46
CA GLY A 21 -12.38 20.65 -13.41
C GLY A 21 -12.44 22.00 -14.14
N GLN A 22 -11.40 22.82 -14.04
CA GLN A 22 -11.22 24.01 -14.87
C GLN A 22 -9.95 23.86 -15.72
N ALA A 23 -10.10 24.20 -16.99
CA ALA A 23 -9.05 24.20 -17.99
C ALA A 23 -8.72 25.65 -18.39
N PRO A 24 -7.89 26.38 -17.62
CA PRO A 24 -7.53 27.76 -17.96
C PRO A 24 -6.58 27.85 -19.17
N TRP A 25 -5.98 26.74 -19.61
CA TRP A 25 -4.99 26.73 -20.68
C TRP A 25 -5.24 25.58 -21.64
N THR A 26 -5.60 25.90 -22.88
CA THR A 26 -5.71 24.95 -23.99
C THR A 26 -4.38 24.92 -24.74
N MET A 27 -3.78 23.73 -24.89
CA MET A 27 -2.63 23.54 -25.76
C MET A 27 -3.09 23.78 -27.21
N ARG A 28 -2.46 24.74 -27.87
CA ARG A 28 -2.77 25.16 -29.24
C ARG A 28 -2.31 24.05 -30.20
N PRO A 29 -3.18 23.46 -31.05
CA PRO A 29 -2.79 22.36 -31.95
C PRO A 29 -1.63 22.69 -32.90
N ASP A 30 -1.47 23.97 -33.24
CA ASP A 30 -0.35 24.56 -33.99
C ASP A 30 1.00 24.51 -33.26
N LEU A 31 1.01 24.31 -31.94
CA LEU A 31 2.22 24.13 -31.13
C LEU A 31 2.63 22.66 -30.97
N VAL A 32 1.88 21.71 -31.50
CA VAL A 32 2.22 20.27 -31.45
C VAL A 32 2.30 19.64 -32.85
N GLN A 33 1.64 20.21 -33.85
CA GLN A 33 1.78 19.78 -35.23
C GLN A 33 3.04 20.38 -35.87
N GLY A 34 4.05 19.54 -36.08
CA GLY A 34 5.21 19.88 -36.91
C GLY A 34 6.26 20.76 -36.25
N LEU A 35 6.26 20.87 -34.91
CA LEU A 35 7.44 21.41 -34.23
C LEU A 35 8.67 20.57 -34.61
N PRO A 36 9.80 21.19 -34.99
CA PRO A 36 11.06 20.48 -34.96
C PRO A 36 11.24 19.94 -33.54
N VAL A 37 11.49 18.64 -33.43
CA VAL A 37 11.59 17.89 -32.16
C VAL A 37 12.65 18.49 -31.23
N CYS A 38 13.56 19.32 -31.76
CA CYS A 38 14.52 20.12 -31.00
C CYS A 38 14.79 21.44 -31.73
N ASP A 39 14.89 22.55 -31.00
CA ASP A 39 15.66 23.72 -31.43
C ASP A 39 17.15 23.40 -31.22
N GLU A 40 17.98 23.50 -32.27
CA GLU A 40 19.42 23.22 -32.18
C GLU A 40 20.16 24.15 -31.19
N SER A 41 19.56 25.30 -30.86
CA SER A 41 20.09 26.27 -29.91
C SER A 41 19.62 26.07 -28.47
N GLU A 42 18.65 25.19 -28.23
CA GLU A 42 18.09 24.94 -26.90
C GLU A 42 18.92 23.87 -26.16
N CYS A 43 19.59 24.27 -25.08
CA CYS A 43 20.25 23.32 -24.18
C CYS A 43 19.20 22.61 -23.31
N ARG A 44 18.71 21.46 -23.77
CA ARG A 44 17.86 20.59 -22.95
C ARG A 44 18.66 20.01 -21.77
N PRO A 45 18.16 20.12 -20.51
CA PRO A 45 18.84 19.57 -19.34
C PRO A 45 18.76 18.04 -19.25
N GLN A 46 17.82 17.42 -19.96
CA GLN A 46 17.54 15.98 -19.94
C GLN A 46 17.65 15.39 -21.34
N LEU A 47 18.09 14.13 -21.44
CA LEU A 47 18.33 13.43 -22.70
C LEU A 47 17.08 12.72 -23.24
N LEU A 48 16.15 12.39 -22.34
CA LEU A 48 14.87 11.75 -22.64
C LEU A 48 13.82 12.30 -21.67
N GLU A 49 12.70 12.71 -22.22
CA GLU A 49 11.51 13.15 -21.50
C GLU A 49 10.34 12.24 -21.85
N VAL A 50 9.70 11.67 -20.83
CA VAL A 50 8.54 10.80 -20.96
C VAL A 50 7.35 11.53 -20.36
N LEU A 51 6.38 11.91 -21.20
CA LEU A 51 5.12 12.50 -20.76
C LEU A 51 4.04 11.43 -20.78
N ALA A 52 3.34 11.27 -19.67
CA ALA A 52 2.21 10.35 -19.56
C ALA A 52 0.93 11.14 -19.27
N TYR A 53 -0.14 10.90 -20.02
CA TYR A 53 -1.43 11.54 -19.80
C TYR A 53 -2.56 10.58 -20.12
N GLN A 54 -3.71 10.82 -19.52
CA GLN A 54 -4.93 10.11 -19.88
C GLN A 54 -5.69 10.93 -20.93
N GLN A 55 -6.03 10.28 -22.03
CA GLN A 55 -6.93 10.77 -23.06
C GLN A 55 -8.02 9.72 -23.28
N ASP A 56 -9.28 10.12 -23.05
CA ASP A 56 -10.43 9.23 -23.01
C ASP A 56 -10.21 8.06 -22.03
N ASP A 57 -10.39 6.82 -22.50
CA ASP A 57 -10.13 5.58 -21.74
C ASP A 57 -8.73 4.99 -22.00
N THR A 58 -7.80 5.78 -22.55
CA THR A 58 -6.43 5.35 -22.83
C THR A 58 -5.40 6.17 -22.09
N VAL A 59 -4.29 5.53 -21.70
CA VAL A 59 -3.08 6.22 -21.25
C VAL A 59 -2.16 6.35 -22.45
N GLN A 60 -1.74 7.58 -22.74
CA GLN A 60 -0.80 7.90 -23.79
C GLN A 60 0.55 8.26 -23.18
N PHE A 61 1.62 7.86 -23.88
CA PHE A 61 3.01 8.15 -23.51
C PHE A 61 3.70 8.80 -24.70
N ASP A 62 4.16 10.05 -24.51
CA ASP A 62 4.98 10.76 -25.49
C ASP A 62 6.44 10.75 -25.03
N LEU A 63 7.33 10.25 -25.90
CA LEU A 63 8.77 10.21 -25.66
C LEU A 63 9.45 11.29 -26.48
N LEU A 64 9.92 12.34 -25.82
CA LEU A 64 10.64 13.46 -26.44
C LEU A 64 12.14 13.26 -26.29
N TYR A 65 12.86 13.25 -27.41
CA TYR A 65 14.30 13.01 -27.46
C TYR A 65 14.94 13.72 -28.67
N CYS A 66 16.27 13.88 -28.61
CA CYS A 66 17.06 14.47 -29.69
C CYS A 66 17.72 13.36 -30.54
N PRO A 67 17.33 13.15 -31.82
CA PRO A 67 17.91 12.09 -32.67
C PRO A 67 19.42 12.22 -32.91
N GLN A 68 19.97 13.44 -32.80
CA GLN A 68 21.39 13.73 -32.93
C GLN A 68 22.21 13.21 -31.73
N VAL A 69 21.56 13.00 -30.59
CA VAL A 69 22.19 12.56 -29.34
C VAL A 69 21.82 11.11 -29.02
N MET A 70 20.58 10.71 -29.29
CA MET A 70 20.09 9.36 -29.04
C MET A 70 19.58 8.73 -30.35
N PRO A 71 20.13 7.58 -30.77
CA PRO A 71 19.66 6.90 -31.97
C PRO A 71 18.17 6.57 -31.88
N SER A 72 17.40 6.90 -32.93
CA SER A 72 15.96 6.59 -32.98
C SER A 72 15.66 5.10 -32.82
N ALA A 73 16.60 4.22 -33.21
CA ALA A 73 16.50 2.78 -32.98
C ALA A 73 16.44 2.43 -31.48
N THR A 74 17.19 3.14 -30.62
CA THR A 74 17.17 2.95 -29.17
C THR A 74 15.82 3.35 -28.57
N ILE A 75 15.27 4.49 -29.00
CA ILE A 75 13.94 4.94 -28.55
C ILE A 75 12.84 3.99 -29.03
N THR A 76 12.96 3.48 -30.26
CA THR A 76 12.01 2.50 -30.78
C THR A 76 12.03 1.22 -29.96
N ALA A 77 13.23 0.70 -29.64
CA ALA A 77 13.38 -0.49 -28.79
C ALA A 77 12.81 -0.24 -27.38
N LEU A 78 13.11 0.91 -26.76
CA LEU A 78 12.56 1.29 -25.47
C LEU A 78 11.03 1.37 -25.49
N THR A 79 10.45 1.95 -26.54
CA THR A 79 8.99 2.08 -26.68
C THR A 79 8.35 0.70 -26.82
N GLN A 80 8.97 -0.21 -27.57
CA GLN A 80 8.49 -1.59 -27.72
C GLN A 80 8.56 -2.35 -26.39
N GLU A 81 9.66 -2.21 -25.64
CA GLU A 81 9.83 -2.84 -24.34
C GLU A 81 8.84 -2.28 -23.32
N LEU A 82 8.69 -0.96 -23.24
CA LEU A 82 7.69 -0.30 -22.39
C LEU A 82 6.27 -0.79 -22.73
N GLN A 83 5.93 -0.85 -24.02
CA GLN A 83 4.65 -1.34 -24.48
C GLN A 83 4.43 -2.81 -24.09
N GLN A 84 5.44 -3.68 -24.23
CA GLN A 84 5.33 -5.08 -23.83
C GLN A 84 5.12 -5.23 -22.32
N VAL A 85 5.85 -4.48 -21.50
CA VAL A 85 5.70 -4.50 -20.04
C VAL A 85 4.30 -4.01 -19.64
N LEU A 86 3.82 -2.90 -20.20
CA LEU A 86 2.50 -2.37 -19.89
C LEU A 86 1.37 -3.33 -20.29
N HIS A 87 1.48 -3.99 -21.46
CA HIS A 87 0.51 -5.01 -21.86
C HIS A 87 0.57 -6.23 -20.94
N GLY A 88 1.77 -6.68 -20.57
CA GLY A 88 1.93 -7.78 -19.61
C GLY A 88 1.25 -7.48 -18.27
N MET A 89 1.46 -6.27 -17.74
CA MET A 89 0.79 -5.82 -16.52
C MET A 89 -0.74 -5.80 -16.69
N LEU A 90 -1.27 -5.26 -17.80
CA LEU A 90 -2.71 -5.24 -18.06
C LEU A 90 -3.31 -6.64 -18.23
N ASP A 91 -2.62 -7.55 -18.90
CA ASP A 91 -3.04 -8.94 -19.05
C ASP A 91 -3.09 -9.63 -17.68
N GLU A 92 -2.07 -9.44 -16.84
CA GLU A 92 -2.09 -9.90 -15.45
C GLU A 92 -3.29 -9.32 -14.68
N TYR A 93 -3.55 -8.01 -14.80
CA TYR A 93 -4.70 -7.34 -14.18
C TYR A 93 -6.06 -7.84 -14.69
N ALA A 94 -6.18 -8.29 -15.94
CA ALA A 94 -7.44 -8.74 -16.52
C ALA A 94 -7.83 -10.16 -16.09
N HIS A 95 -6.87 -10.99 -15.68
CA HIS A 95 -7.10 -12.40 -15.36
C HIS A 95 -7.31 -12.67 -13.85
N HIS A 96 -7.24 -11.66 -13.00
CA HIS A 96 -7.48 -11.79 -11.56
C HIS A 96 -8.85 -11.16 -11.20
N GLU A 97 -9.80 -11.99 -10.74
CA GLU A 97 -11.22 -11.58 -10.61
C GLU A 97 -11.55 -10.79 -9.33
N GLU A 98 -10.66 -10.67 -8.33
CA GLU A 98 -11.00 -10.00 -7.07
C GLU A 98 -9.87 -9.13 -6.46
N THR A 99 -10.24 -7.89 -6.11
CA THR A 99 -9.67 -7.00 -5.07
C THR A 99 -8.27 -6.39 -5.27
N LEU A 100 -8.19 -5.06 -5.10
CA LEU A 100 -7.00 -4.21 -4.85
C LEU A 100 -5.64 -4.86 -5.17
N TYR A 101 -5.11 -4.57 -6.37
CA TYR A 101 -3.76 -4.99 -6.72
C TYR A 101 -2.74 -4.16 -5.97
N TRP A 102 -1.96 -4.82 -5.13
CA TRP A 102 -0.73 -4.24 -4.63
C TRP A 102 0.30 -4.19 -5.76
N ALA A 103 0.90 -3.03 -5.94
CA ALA A 103 2.15 -2.88 -6.67
C ALA A 103 3.32 -2.84 -5.69
N PRO A 104 4.54 -3.26 -6.12
CA PRO A 104 5.74 -3.05 -5.32
C PRO A 104 5.94 -1.62 -4.82
N SER A 105 5.50 -0.64 -5.62
CA SER A 105 5.53 0.79 -5.27
C SER A 105 4.60 1.17 -4.11
N ASP A 106 3.59 0.35 -3.79
CA ASP A 106 2.70 0.57 -2.66
C ASP A 106 3.41 0.29 -1.32
N PHE A 107 4.46 -0.55 -1.34
CA PHE A 107 5.26 -0.92 -0.17
C PHE A 107 6.75 -0.61 -0.37
N PRO A 108 7.14 0.67 -0.51
CA PRO A 108 8.48 1.07 -0.91
C PRO A 108 9.57 0.70 0.12
N LEU A 109 9.19 0.33 1.34
CA LEU A 109 10.11 -0.06 2.42
C LEU A 109 10.47 -1.55 2.43
N LEU A 110 9.87 -2.35 1.55
CA LEU A 110 10.05 -3.81 1.54
C LEU A 110 10.90 -4.36 0.39
N ASP A 111 11.19 -3.56 -0.64
CA ASP A 111 11.94 -4.00 -1.84
C ASP A 111 11.43 -5.35 -2.38
N VAL A 112 10.11 -5.39 -2.63
CA VAL A 112 9.36 -6.59 -3.01
C VAL A 112 9.12 -6.66 -4.51
N THR A 113 9.03 -7.88 -5.03
CA THR A 113 8.60 -8.20 -6.39
C THR A 113 7.14 -8.62 -6.41
N TRP A 114 6.53 -8.67 -7.59
CA TRP A 114 5.16 -9.18 -7.76
C TRP A 114 4.98 -10.59 -7.16
N ASP A 115 5.92 -11.51 -7.42
CA ASP A 115 5.94 -12.85 -6.81
C ASP A 115 5.93 -12.84 -5.27
N ASP A 116 6.53 -11.82 -4.63
CA ASP A 116 6.45 -11.70 -3.17
C ASP A 116 5.07 -11.27 -2.72
N LEU A 117 4.47 -10.31 -3.42
CA LEU A 117 3.15 -9.81 -3.09
C LEU A 117 2.13 -10.94 -3.19
N ASP A 118 2.26 -11.81 -4.19
CA ASP A 118 1.48 -13.03 -4.31
C ASP A 118 1.72 -13.96 -3.10
N ALA A 119 2.98 -14.24 -2.75
CA ALA A 119 3.30 -15.10 -1.61
C ALA A 119 2.77 -14.54 -0.27
N ILE A 120 2.91 -13.24 -0.05
CA ILE A 120 2.38 -12.52 1.12
C ILE A 120 0.85 -12.59 1.12
N GLY A 121 0.20 -12.37 -0.02
CA GLY A 121 -1.24 -12.49 -0.18
C GLY A 121 -1.77 -13.88 0.17
N HIS A 122 -1.07 -14.93 -0.25
CA HIS A 122 -1.42 -16.31 0.11
C HIS A 122 -1.27 -16.57 1.62
N GLU A 123 -0.21 -16.06 2.27
CA GLU A 123 -0.04 -16.19 3.73
C GLU A 123 -1.16 -15.44 4.49
N LEU A 124 -1.55 -14.25 4.03
CA LEU A 124 -2.64 -13.48 4.63
C LEU A 124 -3.99 -14.18 4.51
N ALA A 125 -4.27 -14.78 3.35
CA ALA A 125 -5.48 -15.55 3.14
C ALA A 125 -5.59 -16.74 4.11
N GLN A 126 -4.48 -17.39 4.47
CA GLN A 126 -4.45 -18.45 5.49
C GLN A 126 -4.82 -17.95 6.89
N GLN A 127 -4.63 -16.66 7.15
CA GLN A 127 -5.04 -16.00 8.40
C GLN A 127 -6.43 -15.35 8.31
N GLY A 128 -7.15 -15.54 7.21
CA GLY A 128 -8.46 -14.91 6.97
C GLY A 128 -8.38 -13.40 6.73
N ILE A 129 -7.19 -12.88 6.38
CA ILE A 129 -6.98 -11.46 6.10
C ILE A 129 -7.04 -11.24 4.58
N SER A 130 -8.00 -10.44 4.13
CA SER A 130 -8.09 -10.03 2.72
C SER A 130 -7.04 -8.98 2.40
N PRO A 131 -6.40 -9.01 1.22
CA PRO A 131 -5.52 -7.92 0.77
C PRO A 131 -6.16 -6.53 0.84
N ALA A 132 -7.48 -6.44 0.64
CA ALA A 132 -8.22 -5.18 0.71
C ALA A 132 -8.27 -4.58 2.12
N SER A 133 -8.13 -5.40 3.18
CA SER A 133 -8.09 -4.92 4.55
C SER A 133 -6.70 -4.45 4.99
N VAL A 134 -5.67 -4.66 4.18
CA VAL A 134 -4.31 -4.16 4.45
C VAL A 134 -4.20 -2.70 4.05
N GLU A 135 -3.67 -1.90 4.97
CA GLU A 135 -3.30 -0.51 4.76
C GLU A 135 -1.85 -0.39 4.32
N ASP A 136 -0.94 -1.10 4.99
CA ASP A 136 0.50 -0.99 4.75
C ASP A 136 1.26 -2.25 5.24
N LEU A 137 2.47 -2.45 4.72
CA LEU A 137 3.37 -3.55 5.06
C LEU A 137 4.77 -3.01 5.40
N TYR A 138 5.36 -3.49 6.50
CA TYR A 138 6.71 -3.10 6.92
C TYR A 138 7.57 -4.30 7.27
N PRO A 139 8.91 -4.21 7.11
CA PRO A 139 9.79 -5.25 7.61
C PRO A 139 9.69 -5.30 9.14
N MET A 140 9.70 -6.51 9.68
CA MET A 140 9.70 -6.69 11.13
C MET A 140 11.04 -6.29 11.75
N LEU A 141 10.99 -5.57 12.87
CA LEU A 141 12.20 -5.23 13.61
C LEU A 141 12.77 -6.46 14.33
N PRO A 142 14.11 -6.59 14.46
CA PRO A 142 14.72 -7.70 15.18
C PRO A 142 14.22 -7.86 16.63
N THR A 143 13.90 -6.75 17.29
CA THR A 143 13.31 -6.75 18.64
C THR A 143 11.90 -7.36 18.65
N GLN A 144 11.07 -7.03 17.66
CA GLN A 144 9.73 -7.62 17.51
C GLN A 144 9.82 -9.12 17.26
N GLN A 145 10.76 -9.56 16.42
CA GLN A 145 11.02 -10.99 16.19
C GLN A 145 11.41 -11.71 17.48
N GLY A 146 12.29 -11.10 18.30
CA GLY A 146 12.69 -11.65 19.59
C GLY A 146 11.51 -11.80 20.55
N LEU A 147 10.65 -10.78 20.63
CA LEU A 147 9.44 -10.79 21.45
C LEU A 147 8.45 -11.88 21.01
N LEU A 148 8.16 -11.99 19.72
CA LEU A 148 7.26 -13.01 19.18
C LEU A 148 7.82 -14.42 19.39
N THR A 149 9.12 -14.61 19.20
CA THR A 149 9.78 -15.90 19.44
C THR A 149 9.70 -16.30 20.91
N ALA A 150 9.84 -15.35 21.83
CA ALA A 150 9.72 -15.63 23.25
C ALA A 150 8.27 -15.89 23.65
N THR A 151 7.32 -15.12 23.11
CA THR A 151 5.87 -15.32 23.28
C THR A 151 5.42 -16.70 22.78
N ALA A 152 5.97 -17.18 21.66
CA ALA A 152 5.67 -18.50 21.12
C ALA A 152 6.17 -19.66 22.01
N LYS A 153 7.18 -19.42 22.86
CA LYS A 153 7.67 -20.40 23.84
C LYS A 153 6.87 -20.37 25.13
N ASP A 154 6.51 -19.17 25.56
CA ASP A 154 5.82 -18.91 26.82
C ASP A 154 5.00 -17.61 26.67
N PRO A 155 3.71 -17.74 26.31
CA PRO A 155 2.83 -16.58 26.11
C PRO A 155 2.73 -15.68 27.34
N SER A 156 2.91 -16.24 28.53
CA SER A 156 2.80 -15.56 29.83
C SER A 156 3.81 -14.43 30.03
N GLN A 157 4.94 -14.47 29.31
CA GLN A 157 6.04 -13.51 29.46
C GLN A 157 5.75 -12.14 28.83
N TYR A 158 4.91 -12.10 27.81
CA TYR A 158 4.62 -10.89 27.03
C TYR A 158 3.13 -10.59 26.90
N THR A 159 2.28 -11.36 27.59
CA THR A 159 0.86 -11.04 27.74
C THR A 159 0.70 -9.97 28.81
N VAL A 160 0.14 -8.82 28.43
CA VAL A 160 -0.22 -7.75 29.37
C VAL A 160 -1.71 -7.79 29.61
N GLN A 161 -2.09 -8.03 30.86
CA GLN A 161 -3.47 -7.87 31.32
C GLN A 161 -3.54 -6.72 32.32
N SER A 162 -4.61 -5.93 32.26
CA SER A 162 -4.83 -4.81 33.18
C SER A 162 -6.33 -4.62 33.41
N ALA A 163 -6.71 -4.51 34.68
CA ALA A 163 -8.08 -4.24 35.10
C ALA A 163 -8.19 -2.84 35.69
N PHE A 164 -9.28 -2.15 35.38
CA PHE A 164 -9.52 -0.78 35.82
C PHE A 164 -10.97 -0.61 36.27
N THR A 165 -11.18 -0.12 37.49
CA THR A 165 -12.51 0.30 37.95
C THR A 165 -12.80 1.70 37.41
N VAL A 166 -13.79 1.80 36.52
CA VAL A 166 -14.23 3.08 35.96
C VAL A 166 -15.56 3.48 36.58
N GLN A 167 -15.64 4.71 37.10
CA GLN A 167 -16.85 5.27 37.70
C GLN A 167 -17.36 6.44 36.87
N GLY A 168 -18.68 6.68 36.89
CA GLY A 168 -19.29 7.83 36.22
C GLY A 168 -19.60 7.63 34.73
N ILE A 169 -19.47 6.41 34.20
CA ILE A 169 -19.95 6.05 32.86
C ILE A 169 -21.35 5.43 33.00
N SER A 170 -22.36 6.09 32.44
CA SER A 170 -23.74 5.62 32.48
C SER A 170 -24.11 4.65 31.36
N ASP A 171 -23.29 4.61 30.30
CA ASP A 171 -23.51 3.80 29.10
C ASP A 171 -22.21 3.12 28.68
N PRO A 172 -22.09 1.78 28.81
CA PRO A 172 -20.87 1.04 28.48
C PRO A 172 -20.50 1.12 26.99
N ASP A 173 -21.45 1.41 26.10
CA ASP A 173 -21.18 1.54 24.67
C ASP A 173 -20.28 2.75 24.38
N GLN A 174 -20.33 3.80 25.21
CA GLN A 174 -19.43 4.94 25.09
C GLN A 174 -17.97 4.54 25.30
N LEU A 175 -17.71 3.61 26.22
CA LEU A 175 -16.36 3.11 26.47
C LEU A 175 -15.88 2.26 25.29
N GLN A 176 -16.74 1.39 24.75
CA GLN A 176 -16.43 0.62 23.55
C GLN A 176 -16.11 1.52 22.35
N MET A 177 -16.92 2.56 22.11
CA MET A 177 -16.69 3.53 21.05
C MET A 177 -15.39 4.30 21.23
N ALA A 178 -15.08 4.74 22.46
CA ALA A 178 -13.83 5.42 22.77
C ALA A 178 -12.62 4.51 22.50
N PHE A 179 -12.69 3.25 22.93
CA PHE A 179 -11.63 2.27 22.70
C PHE A 179 -11.42 1.97 21.21
N ARG A 180 -12.51 1.76 20.45
CA ARG A 180 -12.45 1.60 18.99
C ARG A 180 -11.78 2.77 18.29
N ARG A 181 -12.03 4.01 18.74
CA ARG A 181 -11.35 5.20 18.20
C ARG A 181 -9.85 5.21 18.49
N VAL A 182 -9.44 4.83 19.70
CA VAL A 182 -8.02 4.71 20.06
C VAL A 182 -7.34 3.68 19.16
N VAL A 183 -7.91 2.50 18.98
CA VAL A 183 -7.34 1.47 18.09
C VAL A 183 -7.29 1.94 16.63
N ALA A 184 -8.34 2.59 16.13
CA ALA A 184 -8.33 3.14 14.77
C ALA A 184 -7.22 4.19 14.58
N GLN A 185 -6.95 5.01 15.59
CA GLN A 185 -5.94 6.07 15.55
C GLN A 185 -4.49 5.54 15.67
N HIS A 186 -4.28 4.41 16.35
CA HIS A 186 -2.94 3.87 16.59
C HIS A 186 -2.66 2.63 15.74
N THR A 187 -1.84 2.81 14.70
CA THR A 187 -1.46 1.76 13.73
C THR A 187 -1.00 0.46 14.39
N ILE A 188 -0.19 0.56 15.45
CA ILE A 188 0.35 -0.60 16.17
C ILE A 188 -0.75 -1.49 16.78
N LEU A 189 -1.90 -0.91 17.17
CA LEU A 189 -3.03 -1.67 17.75
C LEU A 189 -3.85 -2.42 16.69
N ARG A 190 -3.60 -2.14 15.41
CA ARG A 190 -4.18 -2.79 14.24
C ARG A 190 -3.11 -3.48 13.38
N THR A 191 -1.92 -3.69 13.93
CA THR A 191 -0.84 -4.46 13.29
C THR A 191 -0.99 -5.94 13.59
N ARG A 192 -0.74 -6.78 12.57
CA ARG A 192 -0.53 -8.22 12.67
C ARG A 192 0.90 -8.55 12.25
N PHE A 193 1.38 -9.72 12.65
CA PHE A 193 2.73 -10.16 12.32
C PHE A 193 2.68 -11.44 11.47
N LEU A 194 3.34 -11.40 10.32
CA LEU A 194 3.58 -12.57 9.48
C LEU A 194 5.01 -13.05 9.67
N LEU A 195 5.18 -14.37 9.77
CA LEU A 195 6.45 -14.99 10.14
C LEU A 195 6.97 -15.96 9.08
N HIS A 196 6.17 -16.35 8.08
CA HIS A 196 6.59 -17.35 7.09
C HIS A 196 7.27 -16.70 5.89
N TRP A 197 6.72 -15.61 5.34
CA TRP A 197 7.40 -14.87 4.29
C TRP A 197 8.69 -14.23 4.83
N THR A 198 9.81 -14.56 4.21
CA THR A 198 11.14 -14.05 4.58
C THR A 198 11.99 -13.78 3.35
N ARG A 199 12.90 -12.81 3.46
CA ARG A 199 13.93 -12.47 2.47
C ARG A 199 15.27 -12.27 3.17
N PRO A 200 16.40 -12.25 2.44
CA PRO A 200 17.68 -11.87 3.02
C PRO A 200 17.58 -10.49 3.71
N GLY A 201 17.71 -10.48 5.03
CA GLY A 201 17.59 -9.26 5.84
C GLY A 201 16.18 -8.93 6.36
N VAL A 202 15.15 -9.67 5.96
CA VAL A 202 13.76 -9.51 6.43
C VAL A 202 13.23 -10.86 6.94
N THR A 203 13.00 -10.98 8.25
CA THR A 203 12.61 -12.25 8.89
C THR A 203 11.11 -12.32 9.20
N GLY A 204 10.31 -11.50 8.54
CA GLY A 204 8.86 -11.43 8.68
C GLY A 204 8.34 -10.02 8.48
N LEU A 205 7.03 -9.85 8.54
CA LEU A 205 6.34 -8.62 8.19
C LEU A 205 5.45 -8.12 9.32
N GLN A 206 5.35 -6.80 9.41
CA GLN A 206 4.29 -6.09 10.10
C GLN A 206 3.21 -5.75 9.07
N VAL A 207 1.99 -6.22 9.30
CA VAL A 207 0.84 -5.99 8.44
C VAL A 207 -0.10 -5.04 9.14
N VAL A 208 -0.21 -3.81 8.64
CA VAL A 208 -1.08 -2.79 9.21
C VAL A 208 -2.46 -2.91 8.56
N LEU A 209 -3.50 -3.19 9.36
CA LEU A 209 -4.87 -3.36 8.85
C LEU A 209 -5.64 -2.04 8.88
N ARG A 210 -6.40 -1.73 7.82
CA ARG A 210 -7.25 -0.51 7.71
C ARG A 210 -8.24 -0.39 8.86
N SER A 211 -8.79 -1.53 9.28
CA SER A 211 -9.64 -1.66 10.45
C SER A 211 -9.24 -2.90 11.22
N ASN A 212 -9.41 -2.86 12.55
CA ASN A 212 -9.24 -4.03 13.39
C ASN A 212 -10.58 -4.39 14.01
N ASP A 213 -10.99 -5.64 13.85
CA ASP A 213 -12.10 -6.20 14.60
C ASP A 213 -11.58 -6.51 16.00
N ILE A 214 -11.77 -5.56 16.91
CA ILE A 214 -11.53 -5.78 18.32
C ILE A 214 -12.69 -6.61 18.84
N GLU A 215 -12.37 -7.78 19.37
CA GLU A 215 -13.33 -8.55 20.14
C GLU A 215 -13.61 -7.80 21.45
N TRP A 216 -14.85 -7.40 21.64
CA TRP A 216 -15.29 -6.68 22.83
C TRP A 216 -16.44 -7.44 23.47
N HIS A 217 -16.24 -7.88 24.70
CA HIS A 217 -17.25 -8.56 25.48
C HIS A 217 -17.78 -7.64 26.56
N LEU A 218 -19.11 -7.45 26.57
CA LEU A 218 -19.81 -6.88 27.72
C LEU A 218 -20.33 -8.04 28.55
N VAL A 219 -19.92 -8.09 29.81
CA VAL A 219 -20.23 -9.19 30.71
C VAL A 219 -20.78 -8.62 32.01
N ASP A 220 -22.00 -9.03 32.35
CA ASP A 220 -22.68 -8.60 33.58
C ASP A 220 -22.31 -9.47 34.80
N ASP A 221 -21.85 -10.71 34.54
CA ASP A 221 -21.50 -11.70 35.57
C ASP A 221 -20.34 -12.58 35.11
N TRP A 222 -19.36 -12.79 35.99
CA TRP A 222 -18.20 -13.66 35.78
C TRP A 222 -18.59 -15.10 35.42
N ALA A 223 -19.77 -15.57 35.86
CA ALA A 223 -20.28 -16.88 35.50
C ALA A 223 -20.42 -17.07 33.97
N ALA A 224 -20.69 -16.00 33.22
CA ALA A 224 -20.74 -16.05 31.76
C ALA A 224 -19.36 -16.27 31.10
N LEU A 225 -18.29 -15.98 31.84
CA LEU A 225 -16.90 -16.22 31.45
C LEU A 225 -16.30 -17.47 32.09
N SER A 226 -17.12 -18.32 32.72
CA SER A 226 -16.65 -19.51 33.46
C SER A 226 -15.68 -19.19 34.62
N ALA A 227 -15.77 -17.98 35.19
CA ALA A 227 -14.98 -17.54 36.34
C ALA A 227 -15.89 -17.12 37.51
N GLN A 228 -15.36 -17.10 38.73
CA GLN A 228 -16.08 -16.66 39.94
C GLN A 228 -15.68 -15.25 40.39
N SER A 229 -14.57 -14.72 39.89
CA SER A 229 -14.06 -13.38 40.19
C SER A 229 -13.18 -12.83 39.06
N GLU A 230 -12.89 -11.53 39.12
CA GLU A 230 -11.89 -10.87 38.26
C GLU A 230 -10.52 -11.56 38.40
N ASP A 231 -10.06 -11.80 39.63
CA ASP A 231 -8.76 -12.45 39.89
C ASP A 231 -8.68 -13.85 39.27
N GLU A 232 -9.76 -14.64 39.39
CA GLU A 232 -9.81 -15.98 38.78
C GLU A 232 -9.82 -15.89 37.25
N TYR A 233 -10.62 -15.00 36.67
CA TYR A 233 -10.66 -14.79 35.23
C TYR A 233 -9.28 -14.38 34.69
N MET A 234 -8.62 -13.42 35.36
CA MET A 234 -7.30 -12.95 34.98
C MET A 234 -6.27 -14.05 35.07
N GLN A 235 -6.27 -14.87 36.14
CA GLN A 235 -5.37 -16.03 36.26
C GLN A 235 -5.64 -17.13 35.23
N GLN A 236 -6.91 -17.44 34.93
CA GLN A 236 -7.28 -18.47 33.95
C GLN A 236 -6.95 -18.06 32.52
N ASN A 237 -7.01 -16.76 32.22
CA ASN A 237 -6.74 -16.20 30.90
C ASN A 237 -5.33 -15.61 30.80
N TYR A 238 -4.51 -15.76 31.85
CA TYR A 238 -3.09 -15.56 31.80
C TYR A 238 -2.51 -16.72 30.97
N ALA A 239 -2.25 -16.45 29.70
CA ALA A 239 -1.75 -17.44 28.75
C ALA A 239 -0.42 -18.05 29.21
#